data_AF-A0ABD0ZI86-F1
#
_entry.id   AF-A0ABD0ZI86-F1
#
_cell.length_a   1.000
_cell.length_b   1.000
_cell.length_c   1.000
_cell.angle_alpha   90.00
_cell.angle_beta   90.00
_cell.angle_gamma   90.00
#
_symmetry.space_group_name_H-M   'P 1'
#
loop_
_entity.id
_entity.type
_entity.pdbx_description
1 polymer ?
#
loop_
_entity_poly.entity_id
_entity_poly.type
_entity_poly.pdbx_seq_one_letter_code
_entity_poly.pdbx_strand_id
1 'polypeptide(L)'
;MPILEKLLHLNEVNLWYKSFSGRKMVCSGGGFPQLQKLEFYWLEEWEEWIIEEGSMPLLRTLEICNCQKLKELPDGLRFIYSLKEFIMDKERKGGILEGGEDYYKVKHIPSVKFKRNY
;
A
#
# COMPACT_ATOMS: atom_id res chain seq x y z
N MET A 1 -11.82 -0.54 2.52
CA MET A 1 -12.08 0.33 1.37
C MET A 1 -13.40 -0.05 0.68
N PRO A 2 -14.48 -0.34 1.42
CA PRO A 2 -15.62 -1.09 0.87
C PRO A 2 -16.44 -0.35 -0.18
N ILE A 3 -16.35 0.98 -0.23
CA ILE A 3 -17.05 1.80 -1.25
C ILE A 3 -16.19 1.95 -2.50
N LEU A 4 -14.92 2.35 -2.33
CA LEU A 4 -14.01 2.59 -3.45
C LEU A 4 -13.70 1.31 -4.23
N GLU A 5 -13.57 0.17 -3.55
CA GLU A 5 -13.23 -1.11 -4.20
C GLU A 5 -14.32 -1.63 -5.15
N LYS A 6 -15.54 -1.12 -5.03
CA LYS A 6 -16.69 -1.42 -5.90
C LYS A 6 -16.72 -0.57 -7.17
N LEU A 7 -15.88 0.47 -7.26
CA LEU A 7 -15.76 1.29 -8.46
C LEU A 7 -14.87 0.54 -9.46
N LEU A 8 -15.48 -0.29 -10.29
CA LEU A 8 -14.77 -1.25 -11.16
C LEU A 8 -13.83 -0.61 -12.19
N HIS A 9 -14.02 0.68 -12.50
CA HIS A 9 -13.19 1.43 -13.46
C HIS A 9 -12.16 2.36 -12.77
N LEU A 10 -12.05 2.30 -11.44
CA LEU A 10 -11.16 3.15 -10.69
C LEU A 10 -9.71 2.78 -10.99
N ASN A 11 -8.97 3.70 -11.62
CA ASN A 11 -7.60 3.49 -12.05
C ASN A 11 -6.59 3.97 -11.01
N GLU A 12 -6.89 5.09 -10.34
CA GLU A 12 -6.02 5.69 -9.34
C GLU A 12 -6.81 6.04 -8.08
N VAL A 13 -6.20 5.82 -6.92
CA VAL A 13 -6.71 6.25 -5.63
C VAL A 13 -5.59 6.98 -4.90
N ASN A 14 -5.86 8.24 -4.55
CA ASN A 14 -4.92 9.06 -3.81
C ASN A 14 -5.59 9.52 -2.51
N LEU A 15 -5.12 9.01 -1.38
CA LEU A 15 -5.63 9.30 -0.05
C LEU A 15 -4.66 10.20 0.71
N TRP A 16 -4.99 11.48 0.78
CA TRP A 16 -4.17 12.54 1.37
C TRP A 16 -4.56 12.84 2.82
N TYR A 17 -3.92 13.86 3.40
CA TYR A 17 -4.12 14.29 4.79
C TYR A 17 -5.59 14.24 5.23
N LYS A 18 -5.86 13.49 6.30
CA LYS A 18 -7.20 13.32 6.90
C LYS A 18 -8.30 12.76 5.98
N SER A 19 -7.98 12.26 4.79
CA SER A 19 -8.96 11.56 3.93
C SER A 19 -9.50 10.26 4.54
N PHE A 20 -8.76 9.70 5.50
CA PHE A 20 -9.15 8.53 6.26
C PHE A 20 -8.87 8.75 7.74
N SER A 21 -9.89 8.60 8.58
CA SER A 21 -9.80 8.70 10.04
C SER A 21 -9.97 7.36 10.76
N GLY A 22 -10.07 6.26 10.01
CA GLY A 22 -10.12 4.93 10.58
C GLY A 22 -8.73 4.40 10.95
N ARG A 23 -8.69 3.37 11.79
CA ARG A 23 -7.44 2.69 12.16
C ARG A 23 -7.09 1.51 11.27
N LYS A 24 -8.10 0.89 10.64
CA LYS A 24 -7.95 -0.34 9.86
C LYS A 24 -8.51 -0.16 8.47
N MET A 25 -7.72 -0.51 7.46
CA MET A 25 -8.13 -0.54 6.08
C MET A 25 -8.10 -1.97 5.56
N VAL A 26 -9.19 -2.41 4.92
CA VAL A 26 -9.31 -3.73 4.30
C VAL A 26 -9.57 -3.56 2.81
N CYS A 27 -8.81 -4.23 1.95
CA CYS A 27 -9.09 -4.36 0.52
C CYS A 27 -9.52 -5.80 0.27
N SER A 28 -10.79 -5.98 -0.09
CA SER A 28 -11.40 -7.31 -0.24
C SER A 28 -10.87 -8.04 -1.47
N GLY A 29 -10.97 -9.38 -1.45
CA GLY A 29 -10.66 -10.22 -2.62
C GLY A 29 -11.53 -9.83 -3.81
N GLY A 30 -10.93 -9.66 -4.99
CA GLY A 30 -11.62 -9.18 -6.20
C GLY A 30 -11.96 -7.68 -6.20
N GLY A 31 -11.64 -6.95 -5.13
CA GLY A 31 -11.76 -5.49 -5.09
C GLY A 31 -10.73 -4.81 -6.00
N PHE A 32 -11.08 -3.62 -6.51
CA PHE A 32 -10.20 -2.79 -7.34
C PHE A 32 -9.63 -3.50 -8.59
N PRO A 33 -10.48 -4.04 -9.48
CA PRO A 33 -10.02 -4.84 -10.62
C PRO A 33 -9.18 -4.06 -11.65
N GLN A 34 -9.28 -2.73 -11.69
CA GLN A 34 -8.59 -1.86 -12.67
C GLN A 34 -7.59 -0.88 -12.05
N LEU A 35 -7.37 -0.96 -10.73
CA LEU A 35 -6.52 -0.01 -10.03
C LEU A 35 -5.06 -0.25 -10.40
N GLN A 36 -4.40 0.80 -10.87
CA GLN A 36 -2.98 0.80 -11.26
C GLN A 36 -2.12 1.60 -10.29
N LYS A 37 -2.70 2.59 -9.61
CA LYS A 37 -1.96 3.48 -8.71
C LYS A 37 -2.70 3.68 -7.40
N LEU A 38 -1.98 3.50 -6.29
CA LEU A 38 -2.49 3.70 -4.94
C LEU A 38 -1.50 4.53 -4.13
N GLU A 39 -1.94 5.67 -3.63
CA GLU A 39 -1.13 6.58 -2.83
C GLU A 39 -1.77 6.84 -1.48
N PHE A 40 -0.97 6.76 -0.42
CA PHE A 40 -1.33 7.10 0.94
C PHE A 40 -0.36 8.15 1.49
N TYR A 41 -0.91 9.31 1.85
CA TYR A 41 -0.15 10.43 2.38
C TYR A 41 -0.79 10.96 3.66
N TRP A 42 0.02 11.05 4.72
CA TRP A 42 -0.38 11.72 5.97
C TRP A 42 -1.65 11.14 6.61
N LEU A 43 -1.77 9.81 6.62
CA LEU A 43 -2.86 9.10 7.32
C LEU A 43 -2.47 8.82 8.77
N GLU A 44 -2.60 9.84 9.62
CA GLU A 44 -2.06 9.86 10.99
C GLU A 44 -2.64 8.79 11.92
N GLU A 45 -3.89 8.35 11.70
CA GLU A 45 -4.57 7.36 12.56
C GLU A 45 -4.52 5.93 12.02
N TRP A 46 -3.96 5.72 10.83
CA TRP A 46 -3.98 4.42 10.17
C TRP A 46 -2.92 3.48 10.77
N GLU A 47 -3.36 2.33 11.29
CA GLU A 47 -2.53 1.37 12.01
C GLU A 47 -2.37 0.03 11.27
N GLU A 48 -3.44 -0.46 10.66
CA GLU A 48 -3.51 -1.80 10.07
C GLU A 48 -4.02 -1.74 8.63
N TRP A 49 -3.34 -2.47 7.75
CA TRP A 49 -3.77 -2.69 6.39
C TRP A 49 -3.92 -4.19 6.14
N ILE A 50 -5.06 -4.59 5.59
CA ILE A 50 -5.31 -5.96 5.14
C ILE A 50 -5.58 -5.92 3.65
N ILE A 51 -4.87 -6.78 2.92
CA ILE A 51 -5.11 -7.07 1.51
C ILE A 51 -5.46 -8.56 1.44
N GLU A 52 -6.69 -8.86 1.05
CA GLU A 52 -7.10 -10.23 0.79
C GLU A 52 -6.56 -10.71 -0.57
N GLU A 53 -6.39 -12.02 -0.72
CA GLU A 53 -5.92 -12.62 -1.96
C GLU A 53 -6.84 -12.28 -3.14
N GLY A 54 -6.26 -11.96 -4.29
CA GLY A 54 -7.00 -11.54 -5.49
C GLY A 54 -7.45 -10.08 -5.49
N SER A 55 -7.08 -9.28 -4.48
CA SER A 55 -7.30 -7.83 -4.50
C SER A 55 -6.30 -7.11 -5.41
N MET A 56 -6.75 -6.05 -6.09
CA MET A 56 -5.91 -5.13 -6.87
C MET A 56 -4.93 -5.83 -7.86
N PRO A 57 -5.41 -6.73 -8.75
CA PRO A 57 -4.54 -7.57 -9.58
C PRO A 57 -3.70 -6.80 -10.63
N LEU A 58 -4.01 -5.52 -10.87
CA LEU A 58 -3.34 -4.67 -11.86
C LEU A 58 -2.52 -3.54 -11.23
N LEU A 59 -2.36 -3.51 -9.91
CA LEU A 59 -1.65 -2.44 -9.22
C LEU A 59 -0.18 -2.40 -9.66
N ARG A 60 0.28 -1.23 -10.13
CA ARG A 60 1.64 -1.02 -10.66
C ARG A 60 2.49 -0.14 -9.76
N THR A 61 1.87 0.83 -9.09
CA THR A 61 2.55 1.78 -8.22
C THR A 61 1.84 1.87 -6.88
N LEU A 62 2.60 1.70 -5.81
CA LEU A 62 2.17 1.92 -4.44
C LEU A 62 3.08 2.97 -3.80
N GLU A 63 2.48 3.98 -3.19
CA GLU A 63 3.21 4.96 -2.38
C GLU A 63 2.60 5.08 -0.99
N ILE A 64 3.43 4.97 0.05
CA ILE A 64 3.05 5.15 1.45
C ILE A 64 4.05 6.12 2.09
N CYS A 65 3.62 7.36 2.32
CA CYS A 65 4.46 8.39 2.93
C CYS A 65 3.75 9.09 4.10
N ASN A 66 4.50 9.44 5.12
CA ASN A 66 4.01 10.10 6.34
C ASN A 66 2.85 9.35 7.03
N CYS A 67 2.85 8.02 6.97
CA CYS A 67 1.85 7.17 7.64
C CYS A 67 2.50 6.51 8.87
N GLN A 68 2.74 7.30 9.92
CA GLN A 68 3.62 6.90 11.03
C GLN A 68 3.03 5.79 11.92
N LYS A 69 1.71 5.70 12.06
CA LYS A 69 1.06 4.67 12.90
C LYS A 69 0.91 3.31 12.22
N LEU A 70 1.14 3.21 10.91
CA LEU A 70 1.05 1.95 10.19
C LEU A 70 2.14 1.02 10.73
N LYS A 71 1.76 -0.12 11.30
CA LYS A 71 2.71 -0.98 12.03
C LYS A 71 3.60 -1.77 11.07
N GLU A 72 2.99 -2.44 10.11
CA GLU A 72 3.66 -3.29 9.13
C GLU A 72 2.98 -3.21 7.76
N LEU A 73 3.66 -3.69 6.72
CA LEU A 73 3.02 -3.89 5.42
C LEU A 73 2.06 -5.09 5.46
N PRO A 74 0.96 -5.08 4.70
CA PRO A 74 0.04 -6.21 4.64
C PRO A 74 0.71 -7.43 4.00
N ASP A 75 0.52 -8.61 4.58
CA ASP A 75 1.00 -9.88 4.01
C ASP A 75 0.53 -10.09 2.56
N GLY A 76 -0.70 -9.64 2.25
CA GLY A 76 -1.28 -9.76 0.92
C GLY A 76 -0.50 -9.02 -0.18
N LEU A 77 0.40 -8.09 0.18
CA LEU A 77 1.26 -7.40 -0.79
C LEU A 77 2.13 -8.39 -1.58
N ARG A 78 2.51 -9.53 -0.97
CA ARG A 78 3.33 -10.58 -1.60
C ARG A 78 2.67 -11.22 -2.83
N PHE A 79 1.36 -11.05 -3.00
CA PHE A 79 0.57 -11.62 -4.09
C PHE A 79 0.33 -10.64 -5.24
N ILE A 80 0.76 -9.38 -5.11
CA ILE A 80 0.56 -8.35 -6.14
C ILE A 80 1.75 -8.33 -7.12
N TYR A 81 1.88 -9.40 -7.91
CA TYR A 81 2.99 -9.53 -8.88
C TYR A 81 3.01 -8.47 -9.99
N SER A 82 1.90 -7.75 -10.18
CA SER A 82 1.82 -6.61 -11.09
C SER A 82 2.61 -5.40 -10.60
N LEU A 83 2.91 -5.32 -9.29
CA LEU A 83 3.53 -4.16 -8.66
C LEU A 83 4.95 -3.96 -9.19
N LYS A 84 5.20 -2.78 -9.78
CA LYS A 84 6.48 -2.42 -10.39
C LYS A 84 7.27 -1.45 -9.55
N GLU A 85 6.57 -0.58 -8.82
CA GLU A 85 7.17 0.47 -8.04
C GLU A 85 6.52 0.57 -6.67
N PHE A 86 7.36 0.55 -5.63
CA PHE A 86 6.96 0.84 -4.26
C PHE A 86 7.79 2.00 -3.72
N ILE A 87 7.10 3.01 -3.22
CA ILE A 87 7.71 4.23 -2.67
C ILE A 87 7.30 4.34 -1.20
N MET A 88 8.28 4.54 -0.32
CA MET A 88 8.00 4.73 1.10
C MET A 88 8.92 5.75 1.77
N ASP A 89 8.60 6.08 3.02
CA ASP A 89 9.42 6.89 3.91
C ASP A 89 10.82 6.28 4.11
N LYS A 90 11.86 7.09 3.93
CA LYS A 90 13.25 6.66 4.12
C LYS A 90 13.52 6.15 5.53
N GLU A 91 12.84 6.68 6.54
CA GLU A 91 12.96 6.24 7.95
C GLU A 91 12.50 4.79 8.13
N ARG A 92 11.55 4.33 7.30
CA ARG A 92 10.95 2.99 7.39
C ARG A 92 11.66 1.92 6.57
N LYS A 93 12.74 2.29 5.85
CA LYS A 93 13.45 1.37 4.94
C LYS A 93 13.92 0.08 5.59
N GLY A 94 14.25 0.11 6.89
CA GLY A 94 14.87 -1.03 7.59
C GLY A 94 14.01 -2.30 7.56
N GLY A 95 12.69 -2.15 7.69
CA GLY A 95 11.76 -3.28 7.70
C GLY A 95 11.68 -4.03 6.37
N ILE A 96 11.98 -3.36 5.25
CA ILE A 96 11.78 -3.91 3.90
C ILE A 96 13.09 -4.25 3.16
N LEU A 97 14.25 -4.04 3.79
CA LEU A 97 15.56 -4.44 3.24
C LEU A 97 15.84 -5.91 3.57
N GLU A 98 16.81 -6.51 2.88
CA GLU A 98 17.17 -7.92 3.10
C GLU A 98 17.47 -8.19 4.59
N GLY A 99 16.76 -9.17 5.17
CA GLY A 99 16.80 -9.47 6.61
C GLY A 99 15.77 -8.72 7.48
N GLY A 100 15.01 -7.78 6.91
CA GLY A 100 13.91 -7.09 7.57
C GLY A 100 12.61 -7.89 7.60
N GLU A 101 11.73 -7.58 8.55
CA GLU A 101 10.47 -8.29 8.81
C GLU A 101 9.48 -8.26 7.63
N ASP A 102 9.50 -7.20 6.83
CA ASP A 102 8.63 -7.00 5.66
C ASP A 102 9.32 -7.33 4.33
N TYR A 103 10.59 -7.73 4.34
CA TYR A 103 11.36 -8.00 3.11
C TYR A 103 10.67 -9.01 2.19
N TYR A 104 10.18 -10.11 2.76
CA TYR A 104 9.52 -11.15 1.98
C TYR A 104 8.21 -10.68 1.32
N LYS A 105 7.59 -9.61 1.85
CA LYS A 105 6.38 -8.99 1.31
C LYS A 105 6.69 -8.16 0.06
N VAL A 106 7.88 -7.57 -0.02
CA VAL A 106 8.28 -6.65 -1.12
C VAL A 106 9.34 -7.20 -2.08
N LYS A 107 9.98 -8.34 -1.78
CA LYS A 107 11.11 -8.88 -2.56
C LYS A 107 10.85 -9.10 -4.06
N HIS A 108 9.58 -9.22 -4.44
CA HIS A 108 9.17 -9.44 -5.83
C HIS A 108 9.04 -8.12 -6.63
N ILE A 109 9.11 -6.97 -5.95
CA ILE A 109 8.91 -5.64 -6.54
C ILE A 109 10.23 -5.18 -7.18
N PRO A 110 10.27 -4.90 -8.50
CA PRO A 110 11.50 -4.52 -9.20
C PRO A 110 12.12 -3.19 -8.76
N SER A 111 11.29 -2.20 -8.36
CA SER A 111 11.76 -0.88 -7.98
C SER A 111 11.21 -0.48 -6.62
N VAL A 112 12.11 -0.30 -5.65
CA VAL A 112 11.79 0.24 -4.32
C VAL A 112 12.54 1.56 -4.15
N LYS A 113 11.80 2.64 -3.90
CA LYS A 113 12.34 3.99 -3.73
C LYS A 113 11.99 4.55 -2.37
N PHE A 114 12.84 5.46 -1.89
CA PHE A 114 12.71 6.08 -0.58
C PHE A 114 12.59 7.59 -0.72
N LYS A 115 11.52 8.17 -0.18
CA LYS A 115 11.35 9.63 -0.10
C LYS A 115 11.77 10.14 1.28
N ARG A 116 12.38 11.33 1.31
CA ARG A 116 12.60 12.08 2.56
C ARG A 116 11.30 12.83 2.89
N ASN A 117 10.92 12.79 4.15
CA ASN A 117 9.85 13.63 4.65
C ASN A 117 10.36 15.07 4.83
N TYR A 118 9.48 16.03 4.54
CA TYR A 118 9.72 17.47 4.65
C TYR A 118 8.83 18.06 5.74
#